data_AF-A0A542RKQ4-F1
#
_entry.id   AF-A0A542RKQ4-F1
#
_cell.length_a   1.000
_cell.length_b   1.000
_cell.length_c   1.000
_cell.angle_alpha   90.00
_cell.angle_beta   90.00
_cell.angle_gamma   90.00
#
_symmetry.space_group_name_H-M   'P 1'
#
loop_
_entity.id
_entity.type
_entity.pdbx_description
1 polymer ?
#
loop_
_entity_poly.entity_id
_entity_poly.type
_entity_poly.pdbx_seq_one_letter_code
_entity_poly.pdbx_strand_id
1 'polypeptide(L)'
;MLNRHAKIIRLIEIVGEVSGRKKLQKMVYIGKHLEMDFDERYEFHMYGPYSEELTLRVDELCNMGLLDEQMESKGAIHMYRYSLNETGHDFLKFHEVDFGSGERAILRMNEENSRFLELVSTILYFNHLPYEEMKGKIFTFKSKQRYTEEEIQKGQAFIEELRALMKEDGGTAFMQ
;
A
#
# COMPACT_ATOMS: atom_id res chain seq x y z
N MET A 1 12.30 -15.38 -1.70
CA MET A 1 11.63 -15.38 -3.02
C MET A 1 10.14 -15.67 -2.84
N LEU A 2 9.72 -16.91 -2.56
CA LEU A 2 8.29 -17.28 -2.45
C LEU A 2 7.50 -16.55 -1.34
N ASN A 3 8.08 -16.39 -0.15
CA ASN A 3 7.41 -15.68 0.96
C ASN A 3 7.07 -14.21 0.58
N ARG A 4 7.98 -13.52 -0.12
CA ARG A 4 7.75 -12.15 -0.64
C ARG A 4 6.60 -12.06 -1.63
N HIS A 5 6.39 -13.11 -2.42
CA HIS A 5 5.27 -13.22 -3.35
C HIS A 5 3.97 -13.42 -2.59
N ALA A 6 3.96 -14.36 -1.63
CA ALA A 6 2.81 -14.64 -0.79
C ALA A 6 2.30 -13.39 -0.04
N LYS A 7 3.20 -12.51 0.44
CA LYS A 7 2.81 -11.23 1.07
C LYS A 7 2.03 -10.28 0.15
N ILE A 8 2.41 -10.19 -1.12
CA ILE A 8 1.69 -9.35 -2.09
C ILE A 8 0.35 -9.99 -2.47
N ILE A 9 0.33 -11.31 -2.65
CA ILE A 9 -0.89 -12.06 -2.91
C ILE A 9 -1.88 -11.90 -1.74
N ARG A 10 -1.42 -12.06 -0.49
CA ARG A 10 -2.25 -11.90 0.72
C ARG A 10 -2.81 -10.49 0.84
N LEU A 11 -2.02 -9.45 0.53
CA LEU A 11 -2.53 -8.08 0.51
C LEU A 11 -3.68 -7.93 -0.50
N ILE A 12 -3.53 -8.45 -1.72
CA ILE A 12 -4.55 -8.37 -2.77
C ILE A 12 -5.78 -9.20 -2.40
N GLU A 13 -5.60 -10.38 -1.81
CA GLU A 13 -6.69 -11.20 -1.30
C GLU A 13 -7.54 -10.45 -0.28
N ILE A 14 -6.90 -9.85 0.74
CA ILE A 14 -7.59 -9.14 1.82
C ILE A 14 -8.53 -8.07 1.24
N VAL A 15 -8.06 -7.32 0.25
CA VAL A 15 -8.80 -6.20 -0.32
C VAL A 15 -9.68 -6.58 -1.52
N GLY A 16 -9.59 -7.82 -1.99
CA GLY A 16 -10.24 -8.36 -3.19
C GLY A 16 -9.67 -7.82 -4.51
N GLU A 17 -9.60 -6.49 -4.64
CA GLU A 17 -9.07 -5.81 -5.83
C GLU A 17 -8.28 -4.56 -5.43
N VAL A 18 -7.13 -4.36 -6.09
CA VAL A 18 -6.41 -3.07 -6.08
C VAL A 18 -6.48 -2.42 -7.45
N SER A 19 -7.20 -1.28 -7.53
CA SER A 19 -7.28 -0.48 -8.74
C SER A 19 -6.11 0.52 -8.83
N GLY A 20 -5.15 0.20 -9.69
CA GLY A 20 -4.04 1.06 -10.10
C GLY A 20 -2.68 0.70 -9.49
N ARG A 21 -1.67 0.56 -10.35
CA ARG A 21 -0.26 0.28 -10.00
C ARG A 21 0.30 1.21 -8.92
N LYS A 22 0.00 2.51 -9.03
CA LYS A 22 0.45 3.51 -8.04
C LYS A 22 -0.18 3.28 -6.67
N LYS A 23 -1.45 2.88 -6.62
CA LYS A 23 -2.16 2.60 -5.37
C LYS A 23 -1.51 1.43 -4.63
N LEU A 24 -1.25 0.32 -5.34
CA LEU A 24 -0.57 -0.85 -4.79
C LEU A 24 0.82 -0.48 -4.22
N GLN A 25 1.61 0.28 -4.98
CA GLN A 25 2.91 0.80 -4.55
C GLN A 25 2.82 1.58 -3.22
N LYS A 26 1.75 2.38 -3.05
CA LYS A 26 1.56 3.18 -1.84
C LYS A 26 1.10 2.34 -0.67
N MET A 27 0.17 1.41 -0.88
CA MET A 27 -0.32 0.53 0.17
C MET A 27 0.81 -0.32 0.77
N VAL A 28 1.66 -0.92 -0.07
CA VAL A 28 2.82 -1.71 0.40
C VAL A 28 3.82 -0.83 1.15
N TYR A 29 4.11 0.37 0.64
CA TYR A 29 5.02 1.31 1.30
C TYR A 29 4.49 1.75 2.68
N ILE A 30 3.21 2.10 2.76
CA ILE A 30 2.56 2.52 4.01
C ILE A 30 2.53 1.35 4.98
N GLY A 31 2.15 0.15 4.54
CA GLY A 31 2.18 -1.07 5.36
C GLY A 31 3.56 -1.34 5.95
N LYS A 32 4.63 -1.18 5.16
CA LYS A 32 6.02 -1.28 5.65
C LYS A 32 6.33 -0.28 6.78
N HIS A 33 5.78 0.94 6.71
CA HIS A 33 5.94 1.97 7.76
C HIS A 33 5.02 1.77 8.96
N LEU A 34 4.08 0.83 8.87
CA LEU A 34 3.26 0.33 9.97
C LEU A 34 3.83 -0.96 10.57
N GLU A 35 5.10 -1.30 10.26
CA GLU A 35 5.81 -2.49 10.74
C GLU A 35 5.25 -3.82 10.21
N MET A 36 4.44 -3.79 9.15
CA MET A 36 4.11 -5.02 8.41
C MET A 36 5.36 -5.56 7.72
N ASP A 37 5.50 -6.89 7.69
CA ASP A 37 6.68 -7.57 7.17
C ASP A 37 6.75 -7.49 5.63
N PHE A 38 7.04 -6.31 5.08
CA PHE A 38 7.29 -6.07 3.65
C PHE A 38 8.77 -5.85 3.40
N ASP A 39 9.33 -6.54 2.39
CA ASP A 39 10.78 -6.62 2.15
C ASP A 39 11.29 -5.56 1.17
N GLU A 40 10.38 -4.86 0.49
CA GLU A 40 10.69 -4.06 -0.69
C GLU A 40 11.56 -2.86 -0.33
N ARG A 41 12.57 -2.60 -1.17
CA ARG A 41 13.34 -1.36 -1.12
C ARG A 41 12.65 -0.28 -1.93
N TYR A 42 12.70 0.94 -1.40
CA TYR A 42 12.02 2.09 -1.97
C TYR A 42 12.98 3.26 -2.14
N GLU A 43 12.84 3.94 -3.28
CA GLU A 43 13.48 5.21 -3.57
C GLU A 43 12.42 6.28 -3.85
N PHE A 44 12.78 7.55 -3.72
CA PHE A 44 11.85 8.64 -3.99
C PHE A 44 11.88 9.05 -5.46
N HIS A 45 10.75 8.88 -6.14
CA HIS A 45 10.57 9.28 -7.53
C HIS A 45 9.49 10.36 -7.67
N MET A 46 9.16 10.73 -8.91
CA MET A 46 8.16 11.76 -9.23
C MET A 46 6.81 11.53 -8.52
N TYR A 47 6.32 10.29 -8.47
CA TYR A 47 5.07 9.94 -7.80
C TYR A 47 5.26 9.51 -6.34
N GLY A 48 6.40 9.87 -5.73
CA GLY A 48 6.74 9.57 -4.34
C GLY A 48 7.53 8.27 -4.22
N PRO A 49 7.50 7.62 -3.04
CA PRO A 49 8.19 6.35 -2.84
C PRO A 49 7.76 5.31 -3.86
N TYR A 50 8.72 4.70 -4.53
CA TYR A 50 8.50 3.67 -5.55
C TYR A 50 9.50 2.54 -5.37
N SER A 51 9.03 1.31 -5.57
CA SER A 51 9.86 0.11 -5.54
C SER A 51 9.82 -0.59 -6.89
N GLU A 52 10.97 -0.64 -7.58
CA GLU A 52 11.11 -1.47 -8.78
C GLU A 52 10.95 -2.96 -8.46
N GLU A 53 11.43 -3.39 -7.29
CA GLU A 53 11.28 -4.77 -6.80
C GLU A 53 9.81 -5.18 -6.66
N LEU A 54 8.94 -4.27 -6.22
CA LEU A 54 7.51 -4.53 -6.15
C LEU A 54 6.89 -4.65 -7.54
N THR A 55 7.26 -3.77 -8.47
CA THR A 55 6.77 -3.83 -9.85
C THR A 55 7.14 -5.16 -10.50
N LEU A 56 8.42 -5.55 -10.45
CA LEU A 56 8.89 -6.82 -11.00
C LEU A 56 8.16 -8.00 -10.39
N ARG A 57 7.89 -7.96 -9.08
CA ARG A 57 7.18 -9.05 -8.42
C ARG A 57 5.72 -9.17 -8.86
N VAL A 58 5.03 -8.06 -9.00
CA VAL A 58 3.64 -8.08 -9.48
C VAL A 58 3.61 -8.61 -10.92
N ASP A 59 4.57 -8.21 -11.76
CA ASP A 59 4.71 -8.74 -13.11
C ASP A 59 4.99 -10.26 -13.11
N GLU A 60 5.88 -10.75 -12.23
CA GLU A 60 6.16 -12.18 -12.04
C GLU A 60 4.90 -12.95 -11.61
N LEU A 61 4.13 -12.42 -10.64
CA LEU A 61 2.89 -13.01 -10.16
C LEU A 61 1.82 -13.14 -11.26
N CYS A 62 1.66 -12.10 -12.08
CA CYS A 62 0.79 -12.13 -13.25
C CYS A 62 1.26 -13.16 -14.27
N ASN A 63 2.57 -13.20 -14.57
CA ASN A 63 3.15 -14.15 -15.53
C ASN A 63 3.02 -15.62 -15.07
N MET A 64 3.06 -15.86 -13.75
CA MET A 64 2.82 -17.17 -13.16
C MET A 64 1.34 -17.57 -13.11
N GLY A 65 0.43 -16.66 -13.49
CA GLY A 65 -1.01 -16.89 -13.41
C GLY A 65 -1.56 -16.92 -11.97
N LEU A 66 -0.85 -16.31 -11.01
CA LEU A 66 -1.29 -16.21 -9.61
C LEU A 66 -2.12 -14.95 -9.34
N LEU A 67 -1.98 -13.92 -10.17
CA LEU A 67 -2.79 -12.71 -10.14
C LEU A 67 -3.40 -12.46 -11.52
N ASP A 68 -4.63 -11.97 -11.54
CA ASP A 68 -5.25 -11.45 -12.75
C ASP A 68 -4.97 -9.95 -12.87
N GLU A 69 -4.44 -9.53 -14.01
CA GLU A 69 -4.32 -8.11 -14.38
C GLU A 69 -5.38 -7.79 -15.43
N GLN A 70 -6.30 -6.88 -15.10
CA GLN A 70 -7.27 -6.35 -16.05
C GLN A 70 -6.92 -4.91 -16.40
N MET A 71 -6.83 -4.61 -17.69
CA MET A 71 -6.64 -3.24 -18.18
C MET A 71 -7.97 -2.63 -18.62
N GLU A 72 -8.46 -1.67 -17.85
CA GLU A 72 -9.60 -0.85 -18.24
C GLU A 72 -9.12 0.42 -18.94
N SER A 73 -9.72 0.74 -20.07
CA SER A 73 -9.39 1.95 -20.83
C SER A 73 -10.56 2.93 -20.79
N LYS A 74 -10.30 4.15 -20.31
CA LYS A 74 -11.24 5.27 -20.39
C LYS A 74 -10.62 6.36 -21.28
N GLY A 75 -10.87 6.26 -22.58
CA GLY A 75 -10.19 7.10 -23.58
C GLY A 75 -8.70 6.74 -23.65
N ALA A 76 -7.82 7.74 -23.54
CA ALA A 76 -6.37 7.56 -23.54
C ALA A 76 -5.78 7.12 -22.18
N ILE A 77 -6.63 6.99 -21.14
CA ILE A 77 -6.19 6.60 -19.80
C ILE A 77 -6.40 5.09 -19.64
N HIS A 78 -5.29 4.38 -19.41
CA HIS A 78 -5.29 2.97 -19.02
C HIS A 78 -5.19 2.84 -17.51
N MET A 79 -6.08 2.05 -16.91
CA MET A 79 -6.08 1.70 -15.49
C MET A 79 -5.96 0.20 -15.35
N TYR A 80 -4.95 -0.25 -14.60
CA TYR A 80 -4.74 -1.66 -14.30
C TYR A 80 -5.41 -2.01 -12.97
N ARG A 81 -6.11 -3.13 -12.92
CA ARG A 81 -6.72 -3.71 -11.72
C ARG A 81 -6.09 -5.07 -11.46
N TYR A 82 -5.74 -5.32 -10.21
CA TYR A 82 -5.18 -6.57 -9.76
C TYR A 82 -6.16 -7.28 -8.85
N SER A 83 -6.49 -8.53 -9.16
CA SER A 83 -7.34 -9.39 -8.33
C SER A 83 -6.71 -10.77 -8.19
N LEU A 84 -7.10 -11.48 -7.13
CA LEU A 84 -6.66 -12.85 -6.91
C LEU A 84 -7.55 -13.84 -7.68
N ASN A 85 -6.94 -14.83 -8.32
CA ASN A 85 -7.64 -15.92 -8.99
C ASN A 85 -7.56 -17.23 -8.19
N GLU A 86 -8.22 -18.30 -8.66
CA GLU A 86 -8.26 -19.60 -7.96
C GLU A 86 -6.86 -20.17 -7.71
N THR A 87 -5.96 -20.10 -8.70
CA THR A 87 -4.58 -20.56 -8.57
C THR A 87 -3.82 -19.81 -7.47
N GLY A 88 -4.03 -18.50 -7.37
CA GLY A 88 -3.44 -17.67 -6.34
C GLY A 88 -4.01 -17.95 -4.94
N HIS A 89 -5.31 -18.23 -4.82
CA HIS A 89 -5.90 -18.72 -3.57
C HIS A 89 -5.31 -20.08 -3.15
N ASP A 90 -5.15 -21.01 -4.10
CA ASP A 90 -4.52 -22.29 -3.82
C ASP A 90 -3.05 -22.13 -3.41
N PHE A 91 -2.32 -21.21 -4.04
CA PHE A 91 -0.95 -20.86 -3.63
C PHE A 91 -0.88 -20.41 -2.17
N LEU A 92 -1.78 -19.52 -1.73
CA LEU A 92 -1.80 -19.06 -0.33
C LEU A 92 -2.10 -20.18 0.69
N LYS A 93 -2.89 -21.20 0.34
CA LYS A 93 -3.16 -22.33 1.25
C LYS A 93 -1.89 -23.08 1.66
N PHE A 94 -0.85 -23.04 0.82
CA PHE A 94 0.45 -23.67 1.08
C PHE A 94 1.50 -22.68 1.61
N HIS A 95 1.15 -21.40 1.74
CA HIS A 95 2.03 -20.32 2.15
C HIS A 95 1.35 -19.47 3.22
N GLU A 96 1.56 -19.83 4.49
CA GLU A 96 1.03 -19.08 5.64
C GLU A 96 1.63 -17.66 5.67
N VAL A 97 0.80 -16.68 5.31
CA VAL A 97 1.07 -15.26 5.52
C VAL A 97 -0.12 -14.66 6.24
N ASP A 98 0.15 -14.09 7.40
CA ASP A 98 -0.83 -13.43 8.25
C ASP A 98 -0.31 -12.03 8.58
N PHE A 99 -1.13 -11.01 8.32
CA PHE A 99 -0.83 -9.63 8.72
C PHE A 99 -1.44 -9.27 10.07
N GLY A 100 -2.21 -10.16 10.70
CA GLY A 100 -2.86 -9.96 11.99
C GLY A 100 -3.70 -8.69 12.02
N SER A 101 -3.43 -7.81 12.99
CA SER A 101 -4.07 -6.49 13.09
C SER A 101 -3.89 -5.63 11.84
N GLY A 102 -2.86 -5.90 11.04
CA GLY A 102 -2.58 -5.21 9.78
C GLY A 102 -3.60 -5.39 8.69
N GLU A 103 -4.44 -6.43 8.74
CA GLU A 103 -5.49 -6.64 7.73
C GLU A 103 -6.52 -5.51 7.74
N ARG A 104 -6.86 -4.99 8.92
CA ARG A 104 -7.76 -3.82 9.06
C ARG A 104 -7.16 -2.57 8.44
N ALA A 105 -5.86 -2.33 8.65
CA ALA A 105 -5.16 -1.22 8.04
C ALA A 105 -5.08 -1.36 6.52
N ILE A 106 -4.86 -2.58 6.01
CA ILE A 106 -4.87 -2.89 4.57
C ILE A 106 -6.24 -2.58 3.94
N LEU A 107 -7.32 -3.05 4.58
CA LEU A 107 -8.69 -2.75 4.14
C LEU A 107 -8.96 -1.25 4.11
N ARG A 108 -8.64 -0.56 5.21
CA ARG A 108 -8.84 0.88 5.35
C ARG A 108 -8.07 1.67 4.29
N MET A 109 -6.83 1.30 4.00
CA MET A 109 -6.07 1.91 2.90
C MET A 109 -6.75 1.72 1.55
N ASN A 110 -7.39 0.58 1.29
CA ASN A 110 -8.02 0.33 -0.01
C ASN A 110 -9.30 1.16 -0.24
N GLU A 111 -9.92 1.71 0.80
CA GLU A 111 -11.05 2.64 0.65
C GLU A 111 -10.61 4.00 0.11
N GLU A 112 -9.34 4.36 0.29
CA GLU A 112 -8.80 5.63 -0.12
C GLU A 112 -8.39 5.66 -1.60
N ASN A 113 -8.46 6.85 -2.19
CA ASN A 113 -8.04 7.04 -3.57
C ASN A 113 -6.51 7.15 -3.71
N SER A 114 -5.99 6.84 -4.91
CA SER A 114 -4.54 6.83 -5.17
C SER A 114 -3.85 8.18 -4.93
N ARG A 115 -4.54 9.32 -5.11
CA ARG A 115 -3.95 10.65 -4.85
C ARG A 115 -3.73 10.84 -3.36
N PHE A 116 -4.71 10.47 -2.54
CA PHE A 116 -4.57 10.59 -1.09
C PHE A 116 -3.47 9.67 -0.55
N LEU A 117 -3.41 8.41 -0.99
CA LEU A 117 -2.32 7.50 -0.60
C LEU A 117 -0.94 7.95 -1.11
N GLU A 118 -0.89 8.65 -2.26
CA GLU A 118 0.34 9.32 -2.72
C GLU A 118 0.79 10.39 -1.73
N LEU A 119 -0.13 11.20 -1.19
CA LEU A 119 0.20 12.17 -0.14
C LEU A 119 0.69 11.48 1.14
N VAL A 120 -0.05 10.48 1.64
CA VAL A 120 0.27 9.76 2.88
C VAL A 120 1.65 9.12 2.81
N SER A 121 1.95 8.41 1.72
CA SER A 121 3.29 7.83 1.50
C SER A 121 4.39 8.90 1.38
N THR A 122 4.08 10.08 0.83
CA THR A 122 5.04 11.19 0.76
C THR A 122 5.31 11.80 2.14
N ILE A 123 4.28 11.93 2.98
CA ILE A 123 4.41 12.36 4.38
C ILE A 123 5.32 11.38 5.14
N LEU A 124 5.04 10.08 5.04
CA LEU A 124 5.86 9.04 5.68
C LEU A 124 7.32 9.09 5.24
N TYR A 125 7.59 9.30 3.96
CA TYR A 125 8.97 9.38 3.45
C TYR A 125 9.76 10.55 4.05
N PHE A 126 9.12 11.70 4.25
CA PHE A 126 9.76 12.90 4.79
C PHE A 126 9.51 13.11 6.30
N ASN A 127 8.95 12.13 7.01
CA ASN A 127 8.58 12.26 8.42
C ASN A 127 9.77 12.45 9.38
N HIS A 128 10.98 12.15 8.90
CA HIS A 128 12.24 12.36 9.61
C HIS A 128 12.65 13.84 9.67
N LEU A 129 11.99 14.70 8.89
CA LEU A 129 12.22 16.14 8.86
C LEU A 129 11.25 16.87 9.80
N PRO A 130 11.61 18.06 10.30
CA PRO A 130 10.66 18.96 10.97
C PRO A 130 9.46 19.27 10.08
N TYR A 131 8.28 19.50 10.69
CA TYR A 131 7.01 19.67 9.97
C TYR A 131 7.08 20.71 8.84
N GLU A 132 7.65 21.89 9.10
CA GLU A 132 7.75 22.96 8.10
C GLU A 132 8.65 22.57 6.92
N GLU A 133 9.73 21.83 7.15
CA GLU A 133 10.60 21.35 6.09
C GLU A 133 9.92 20.24 5.28
N MET A 134 9.28 19.28 5.95
CA MET A 134 8.47 18.23 5.32
C MET A 134 7.37 18.85 4.44
N LYS A 135 6.62 19.81 4.96
CA LYS A 135 5.58 20.56 4.24
C LYS A 135 6.14 21.26 3.01
N GLY A 136 7.28 21.95 3.15
CA GLY A 136 7.99 22.58 2.03
C GLY A 136 8.41 21.58 0.95
N LYS A 137 8.93 20.41 1.33
CA LYS A 137 9.29 19.32 0.40
C LYS A 137 8.05 18.79 -0.32
N ILE A 138 6.94 18.57 0.39
CA ILE A 138 5.66 18.14 -0.22
C ILE A 138 5.20 19.15 -1.27
N PHE A 139 5.09 20.43 -0.94
CA PHE A 139 4.64 21.46 -1.90
C PHE A 139 5.58 21.59 -3.10
N THR A 140 6.89 21.41 -2.89
CA THR A 140 7.89 21.45 -3.97
C THR A 140 7.75 20.25 -4.90
N PHE A 141 7.84 19.02 -4.36
CA PHE A 141 7.84 17.79 -5.16
C PHE A 141 6.47 17.40 -5.70
N LYS A 142 5.39 17.87 -5.06
CA LYS A 142 3.99 17.55 -5.39
C LYS A 142 3.17 18.76 -5.85
N SER A 143 3.85 19.78 -6.38
CA SER A 143 3.21 21.01 -6.89
C SER A 143 2.08 20.74 -7.90
N LYS A 144 2.19 19.69 -8.72
CA LYS A 144 1.15 19.31 -9.70
C LYS A 144 -0.13 18.78 -9.06
N GLN A 145 -0.02 18.11 -7.90
CA GLN A 145 -1.14 17.56 -7.15
C GLN A 145 -1.87 18.63 -6.33
N ARG A 146 -1.24 19.80 -6.14
CA ARG A 146 -1.78 20.97 -5.45
C ARG A 146 -2.34 20.60 -4.06
N TYR A 147 -1.54 19.87 -3.29
CA TYR A 147 -1.92 19.53 -1.92
C TYR A 147 -2.06 20.80 -1.08
N THR A 148 -3.03 20.81 -0.17
CA THR A 148 -3.17 21.87 0.83
C THR A 148 -2.58 21.45 2.17
N GLU A 149 -2.39 22.40 3.09
CA GLU A 149 -1.93 22.11 4.45
C GLU A 149 -2.97 21.28 5.22
N GLU A 150 -4.26 21.53 4.99
CA GLU A 150 -5.34 20.73 5.58
C GLU A 150 -5.30 19.27 5.08
N GLU A 151 -4.95 19.05 3.80
CA GLU A 151 -4.76 17.69 3.28
C GLU A 151 -3.56 17.00 3.92
N ILE A 152 -2.47 17.73 4.18
CA ILE A 152 -1.28 17.18 4.88
C ILE A 152 -1.66 16.78 6.31
N GLN A 153 -2.41 17.63 7.02
CA GLN A 153 -2.89 17.33 8.37
C GLN A 153 -3.83 16.11 8.38
N LYS A 154 -4.75 16.00 7.40
CA LYS A 154 -5.58 14.81 7.21
C LYS A 154 -4.74 13.56 6.95
N GLY A 155 -3.67 13.68 6.16
CA GLY A 155 -2.74 12.58 5.91
C GLY A 155 -2.01 12.12 7.19
N GLN A 156 -1.58 13.06 8.04
CA GLN A 156 -0.99 12.73 9.34
C GLN A 156 -2.01 12.05 10.27
N ALA A 157 -3.23 12.57 10.35
CA ALA A 157 -4.31 11.96 11.13
C ALA A 157 -4.63 10.54 10.65
N PHE A 158 -4.64 10.32 9.33
CA PHE A 158 -4.85 9.00 8.74
C PHE A 158 -3.71 8.02 9.09
N ILE A 159 -2.45 8.47 9.17
CA ILE A 159 -1.34 7.63 9.63
C ILE A 159 -1.57 7.17 11.08
N GLU A 160 -2.02 8.08 11.96
CA GLU A 160 -2.33 7.72 13.34
C GLU A 160 -3.54 6.78 13.45
N GLU A 161 -4.56 6.96 12.61
CA GLU A 161 -5.69 6.03 12.48
C GLU A 161 -5.20 4.62 12.12
N LEU A 162 -4.36 4.49 11.09
CA LEU A 162 -3.80 3.20 10.69
C LEU A 162 -2.95 2.57 11.81
N ARG A 163 -2.15 3.37 12.52
CA ARG A 163 -1.36 2.90 13.68
C ARG A 163 -2.25 2.44 14.85
N ALA A 164 -3.42 3.05 15.04
CA ALA A 164 -4.37 2.62 16.04
C ALA A 164 -4.97 1.25 15.69
N LEU A 165 -5.37 1.05 14.42
CA LEU A 165 -5.87 -0.23 13.92
C LEU A 165 -4.85 -1.37 14.12
N MET A 166 -3.55 -1.08 14.02
CA MET A 166 -2.48 -2.06 14.28
C MET A 166 -2.40 -2.52 15.75
N LYS A 167 -2.95 -1.76 16.71
CA LYS A 167 -2.78 -2.02 18.16
C LYS A 167 -3.98 -2.73 18.82
N GLU A 168 -5.13 -2.75 18.16
CA GLU A 168 -6.39 -3.16 18.78
C GLU A 168 -6.52 -4.67 19.09
N ASP A 169 -5.54 -5.52 18.75
CA ASP A 169 -5.57 -6.97 19.04
C ASP A 169 -4.82 -7.40 20.32
N GLY A 170 -4.36 -6.45 21.15
CA GLY A 170 -3.82 -6.75 22.48
C GLY A 170 -4.87 -7.06 23.57
N GLY A 171 -6.16 -7.09 23.23
CA GLY A 171 -7.27 -6.99 24.18
C GLY A 171 -8.19 -8.21 24.35
N THR A 172 -7.86 -9.37 23.80
CA THR A 172 -8.68 -10.60 23.94
C THR A 172 -7.83 -11.86 24.15
N ALA A 173 -6.87 -11.78 25.06
CA ALA A 173 -6.35 -12.95 25.77
C ALA A 173 -6.54 -12.72 27.28
N PHE A 174 -7.07 -13.73 27.98
CA PHE A 174 -7.54 -13.73 29.38
C PHE A 174 -8.99 -13.27 29.61
N MET A 175 -9.94 -14.13 29.24
CA MET A 175 -11.03 -14.50 30.13
C MET A 175 -11.69 -15.82 29.69
N GLN A 176 -11.10 -16.94 30.16
CA GLN A 176 -11.75 -18.04 30.88
C GLN A 176 -10.77 -19.20 31.07
#